data_AF-A0A969D3H2-F1
#
_entry.id   AF-A0A969D3H2-F1
#
_cell.length_a   1.000
_cell.length_b   1.000
_cell.length_c   1.000
_cell.angle_alpha   90.00
_cell.angle_beta   90.00
_cell.angle_gamma   90.00
#
_symmetry.space_group_name_H-M   'P 1'
#
loop_
_entity.id
_entity.type
_entity.pdbx_description
1 polymer ?
#
loop_
_entity_poly.entity_id
_entity_poly.type
_entity_poly.pdbx_seq_one_letter_code
_entity_poly.pdbx_strand_id
1 'polypeptide(L)'
;MGGGLAGKALEFKQSLQDRSRMNIEQYNLKFGLPGQLQFHGGGGGLPMIDISNDQARARISVYGAQVLSFCPAQQSEDLLFLSQQALYQPGKAIRGGIPICWPWFGPDPEGLGRASHGFARDRIWQVLNTAAPSRAETVVTLGLTDSPETRAIWPHPFELTLEVTVGETLTLALVTRNRGQAALTLSQALHTYFRVGDLEGARLWGLEKETYLDKLDGGACKQQVGVVAIREECDRIYTHTAPTLDPD
;
A
#
# COMPACT_ATOMS: atom_id res chain seq x y z
N MET A 1 -21.17 -38.01 7.84
CA MET A 1 -19.80 -37.81 8.37
C MET A 1 -18.86 -37.42 7.22
N GLY A 2 -18.65 -36.13 6.95
CA GLY A 2 -17.84 -35.70 5.80
C GLY A 2 -17.22 -34.30 5.87
N GLY A 3 -17.27 -33.61 7.03
CA GLY A 3 -16.77 -32.23 7.16
C GLY A 3 -15.37 -32.09 7.78
N GLY A 4 -14.74 -33.16 8.26
CA GLY A 4 -13.55 -33.07 9.12
C GLY A 4 -12.20 -32.99 8.39
N LEU A 5 -12.11 -33.46 7.14
CA LEU A 5 -10.83 -33.57 6.42
C LEU A 5 -10.42 -32.26 5.73
N ALA A 6 -11.38 -31.52 5.17
CA ALA A 6 -11.12 -30.23 4.53
C ALA A 6 -10.73 -29.13 5.54
N GLY A 7 -11.39 -29.09 6.71
CA GLY A 7 -11.07 -28.15 7.79
C GLY A 7 -9.68 -28.39 8.37
N LYS A 8 -9.33 -29.65 8.65
CA LYS A 8 -7.99 -30.03 9.15
C LYS A 8 -6.89 -29.77 8.12
N ALA A 9 -7.16 -29.92 6.82
CA ALA A 9 -6.19 -29.60 5.78
C ALA A 9 -5.95 -28.08 5.63
N LEU A 10 -7.00 -27.26 5.84
CA LEU A 10 -6.90 -25.81 5.85
C LEU A 10 -6.13 -25.31 7.07
N GLU A 11 -6.46 -25.82 8.27
CA GLU A 11 -5.75 -25.52 9.52
C GLU A 11 -4.28 -25.98 9.49
N PHE A 12 -4.00 -27.16 8.90
CA PHE A 12 -2.64 -27.66 8.75
C PHE A 12 -1.81 -26.82 7.77
N LYS A 13 -2.40 -26.40 6.63
CA LYS A 13 -1.76 -25.46 5.70
C LYS A 13 -1.54 -24.08 6.31
N GLN A 14 -2.49 -23.56 7.08
CA GLN A 14 -2.31 -22.34 7.86
C GLN A 14 -1.18 -22.49 8.88
N SER A 15 -1.12 -23.58 9.65
CA SER A 15 -0.06 -23.76 10.66
C SER A 15 1.34 -23.96 10.06
N LEU A 16 1.44 -24.50 8.83
CA LEU A 16 2.71 -24.58 8.09
C LEU A 16 3.13 -23.22 7.51
N GLN A 17 2.19 -22.41 7.02
CA GLN A 17 2.44 -21.02 6.63
C GLN A 17 2.77 -20.12 7.84
N ASP A 18 2.23 -20.43 9.01
CA ASP A 18 2.50 -19.71 10.26
C ASP A 18 3.90 -20.02 10.81
N ARG A 19 4.38 -21.26 10.62
CA ARG A 19 5.74 -21.68 11.00
C ARG A 19 6.84 -21.21 10.05
N SER A 20 6.52 -20.86 8.80
CA SER A 20 7.48 -20.29 7.84
C SER A 20 7.60 -18.77 7.93
N ARG A 21 6.74 -18.13 8.72
CA ARG A 21 6.68 -16.68 8.86
C ARG A 21 7.60 -16.22 9.97
N MET A 22 8.46 -15.25 9.68
CA MET A 22 9.38 -14.69 10.68
C MET A 22 8.57 -14.09 11.83
N ASN A 23 9.00 -14.36 13.06
CA ASN A 23 8.48 -13.66 14.23
C ASN A 23 9.17 -12.28 14.38
N ILE A 24 8.68 -11.46 15.30
CA ILE A 24 9.19 -10.10 15.52
C ILE A 24 10.67 -10.07 15.93
N GLU A 25 11.11 -11.01 16.76
CA GLU A 25 12.52 -11.11 17.17
C GLU A 25 13.42 -11.42 15.98
N GLN A 26 13.01 -12.35 15.12
CA GLN A 26 13.71 -12.69 13.88
C GLN A 26 13.75 -11.52 12.90
N TYR A 27 12.66 -10.76 12.78
CA TYR A 27 12.65 -9.53 11.97
C TYR A 27 13.65 -8.51 12.50
N ASN A 28 13.63 -8.22 13.81
CA ASN A 28 14.57 -7.29 14.42
C ASN A 28 16.03 -7.76 14.29
N LEU A 29 16.29 -9.05 14.47
CA LEU A 29 17.64 -9.62 14.34
C LEU A 29 18.18 -9.49 12.92
N LYS A 30 17.33 -9.67 11.91
CA LYS A 30 17.75 -9.70 10.50
C LYS A 30 17.71 -8.34 9.81
N PHE A 31 16.75 -7.49 10.17
CA PHE A 31 16.40 -6.26 9.46
C PHE A 31 16.27 -5.04 10.39
N GLY A 32 16.43 -5.19 11.70
CA GLY A 32 16.41 -4.04 12.62
C GLY A 32 17.62 -3.14 12.40
N LEU A 33 17.42 -1.83 12.56
CA LEU A 33 18.48 -0.83 12.53
C LEU A 33 18.46 -0.10 13.88
N PRO A 34 19.38 -0.43 14.82
CA PRO A 34 19.36 0.13 16.17
C PRO A 34 19.28 1.66 16.16
N GLY A 35 18.25 2.19 16.82
CA GLY A 35 17.99 3.63 16.92
C GLY A 35 17.29 4.28 15.72
N GLN A 36 16.97 3.53 14.65
CA GLN A 36 16.24 4.06 13.50
C GLN A 36 15.05 3.22 13.05
N LEU A 37 15.14 1.90 13.10
CA LEU A 37 14.12 1.00 12.59
C LEU A 37 13.98 -0.22 13.49
N GLN A 38 12.76 -0.50 13.91
CA GLN A 38 12.43 -1.69 14.68
C GLN A 38 11.12 -2.32 14.20
N PHE A 39 11.00 -3.62 14.40
CA PHE A 39 9.80 -4.38 14.16
C PHE A 39 9.05 -4.61 15.46
N HIS A 40 7.72 -4.56 15.39
CA HIS A 40 6.86 -4.94 16.52
C HIS A 40 5.57 -5.60 16.03
N GLY A 41 4.84 -6.25 16.94
CA GLY A 41 3.48 -6.72 16.67
C GLY A 41 2.51 -5.54 16.72
N GLY A 42 1.77 -5.30 15.64
CA GLY A 42 0.70 -4.30 15.57
C GLY A 42 -0.68 -4.89 15.83
N GLY A 43 -1.73 -4.16 15.40
CA GLY A 43 -3.09 -4.65 15.44
C GLY A 43 -3.22 -6.04 14.80
N GLY A 44 -3.99 -6.94 15.43
CA GLY A 44 -4.17 -8.31 14.96
C GLY A 44 -2.89 -9.15 14.88
N GLY A 45 -1.80 -8.72 15.54
CA GLY A 45 -0.49 -9.40 15.50
C GLY A 45 0.25 -9.24 14.18
N LEU A 46 -0.20 -8.34 13.28
CA LEU A 46 0.50 -8.10 12.02
C LEU A 46 1.87 -7.44 12.28
N PRO A 47 2.95 -7.89 11.63
CA PRO A 47 4.25 -7.25 11.76
C PRO A 47 4.22 -5.81 11.24
N MET A 48 4.68 -4.90 12.07
CA MET A 48 4.84 -3.48 11.76
C MET A 48 6.32 -3.11 11.80
N ILE A 49 6.68 -2.13 11.00
CA ILE A 49 7.99 -1.49 10.95
C ILE A 49 7.79 -0.07 11.45
N ASP A 50 8.41 0.26 12.57
CA ASP A 50 8.47 1.62 13.09
C ASP A 50 9.83 2.22 12.75
N ILE A 51 9.79 3.36 12.07
CA ILE A 51 10.96 4.15 11.68
C ILE A 51 10.94 5.45 12.47
N SER A 52 12.09 5.81 13.03
CA SER A 52 12.33 7.10 13.69
C SER A 52 13.75 7.54 13.40
N ASN A 53 13.93 8.49 12.51
CA ASN A 53 15.23 9.07 12.17
C ASN A 53 15.22 10.59 12.47
N ASP A 54 16.31 11.29 12.16
CA ASP A 54 16.45 12.71 12.49
C ASP A 54 15.42 13.60 11.74
N GLN A 55 14.84 13.12 10.63
CA GLN A 55 13.97 13.90 9.75
C GLN A 55 12.50 13.49 9.81
N ALA A 56 12.16 12.27 10.23
CA ALA A 56 10.78 11.82 10.28
C ALA A 56 10.56 10.58 11.17
N ARG A 57 9.28 10.38 11.50
CA ARG A 57 8.75 9.10 11.97
C ARG A 57 7.82 8.53 10.91
N ALA A 58 7.84 7.21 10.73
CA ALA A 58 6.91 6.51 9.85
C ALA A 58 6.56 5.13 10.40
N ARG A 59 5.39 4.62 10.00
CA ARG A 59 4.98 3.25 10.26
C ARG A 59 4.61 2.55 8.97
N ILE A 60 5.12 1.34 8.78
CA ILE A 60 4.82 0.50 7.63
C ILE A 60 4.30 -0.85 8.12
N SER A 61 3.17 -1.32 7.57
CA SER A 61 2.75 -2.69 7.77
C SER A 61 3.44 -3.60 6.75
N VAL A 62 4.06 -4.69 7.23
CA VAL A 62 4.55 -5.75 6.33
C VAL A 62 3.38 -6.42 5.59
N TYR A 63 2.17 -6.30 6.15
CA TYR A 63 0.93 -6.64 5.48
C TYR A 63 0.53 -5.56 4.47
N GLY A 64 0.39 -5.96 3.22
CA GLY A 64 0.11 -5.08 2.09
C GLY A 64 1.28 -4.19 1.67
N ALA A 65 2.44 -4.31 2.31
CA ALA A 65 3.54 -3.34 2.23
C ALA A 65 3.03 -1.90 2.39
N GLN A 66 2.12 -1.70 3.34
CA GLN A 66 1.32 -0.49 3.41
C GLN A 66 1.93 0.52 4.37
N VAL A 67 2.35 1.68 3.86
CA VAL A 67 2.72 2.81 4.73
C VAL A 67 1.46 3.30 5.42
N LEU A 68 1.47 3.32 6.75
CA LEU A 68 0.32 3.68 7.59
C LEU A 68 0.41 5.08 8.18
N SER A 69 1.63 5.60 8.32
CA SER A 69 1.94 6.87 8.99
C SER A 69 3.20 7.47 8.40
N PHE A 70 3.23 8.79 8.23
CA PHE A 70 4.42 9.56 7.93
C PHE A 70 4.32 10.95 8.55
N CYS A 71 5.23 11.25 9.46
CA CYS A 71 5.27 12.49 10.23
C CYS A 71 6.69 13.06 10.18
N PRO A 72 6.96 14.07 9.32
CA PRO A 72 8.23 14.80 9.34
C PRO A 72 8.53 15.36 10.73
N ALA A 73 9.79 15.46 11.12
CA ALA A 73 10.23 15.87 12.45
C ALA A 73 9.77 17.30 12.81
N GLN A 74 9.61 18.15 11.80
CA GLN A 74 9.14 19.53 11.94
C GLN A 74 7.61 19.65 12.05
N GLN A 75 6.86 18.55 11.87
CA GLN A 75 5.41 18.51 11.94
C GLN A 75 4.96 17.81 13.23
N SER A 76 3.90 18.33 13.86
CA SER A 76 3.27 17.68 15.01
C SER A 76 2.27 16.61 14.61
N GLU A 77 1.68 16.74 13.42
CA GLU A 77 0.62 15.88 12.91
C GLU A 77 1.13 14.93 11.83
N ASP A 78 0.45 13.79 11.69
CA ASP A 78 0.70 12.82 10.64
C ASP A 78 0.15 13.31 9.30
N LEU A 79 0.93 13.22 8.23
CA LEU A 79 0.47 13.61 6.89
C LEU A 79 -0.49 12.59 6.28
N LEU A 80 -0.52 11.37 6.81
CA LEU A 80 -1.41 10.31 6.33
C LEU A 80 -2.63 10.14 7.24
N PHE A 81 -3.78 9.93 6.61
CA PHE A 81 -5.01 9.55 7.29
C PHE A 81 -5.07 8.03 7.44
N LEU A 82 -5.29 7.57 8.67
CA LEU A 82 -5.56 6.18 8.99
C LEU A 82 -6.89 6.08 9.73
N SER A 83 -7.78 5.21 9.28
CA SER A 83 -9.09 5.05 9.92
C SER A 83 -8.94 4.48 11.33
N GLN A 84 -9.66 5.04 12.30
CA GLN A 84 -9.75 4.49 13.66
C GLN A 84 -10.45 3.11 13.69
N GLN A 85 -11.20 2.77 12.64
CA GLN A 85 -11.88 1.49 12.47
C GLN A 85 -11.12 0.56 11.51
N ALA A 86 -9.85 0.85 11.22
CA ALA A 86 -9.04 0.00 10.37
C ALA A 86 -8.95 -1.42 10.96
N LEU A 87 -9.27 -2.42 10.13
CA LEU A 87 -9.17 -3.82 10.50
C LEU A 87 -7.78 -4.32 10.14
N TYR A 88 -7.11 -4.92 11.12
CA TYR A 88 -5.80 -5.54 10.95
C TYR A 88 -5.97 -7.06 10.95
N GLN A 89 -6.47 -7.59 9.83
CA GLN A 89 -6.84 -9.01 9.73
C GLN A 89 -6.40 -9.59 8.38
N PRO A 90 -5.91 -10.84 8.35
CA PRO A 90 -5.61 -11.52 7.08
C PRO A 90 -6.82 -11.54 6.13
N GLY A 91 -6.57 -11.26 4.85
CA GLY A 91 -7.59 -11.16 3.79
C GLY A 91 -8.43 -9.87 3.80
N LYS A 92 -8.09 -8.87 4.63
CA LYS A 92 -8.80 -7.57 4.67
C LYS A 92 -7.82 -6.42 4.51
N ALA A 93 -8.01 -5.60 3.48
CA ALA A 93 -7.21 -4.40 3.28
C ALA A 93 -7.34 -3.41 4.46
N ILE A 94 -6.22 -2.81 4.86
CA ILE A 94 -6.19 -1.79 5.91
C ILE A 94 -6.71 -0.45 5.33
N ARG A 95 -7.65 0.20 6.03
CA ARG A 95 -8.28 1.45 5.57
C ARG A 95 -7.49 2.68 6.00
N GLY A 96 -6.82 3.33 5.04
CA GLY A 96 -6.00 4.53 5.22
C GLY A 96 -4.52 4.30 4.92
N GLY A 97 -3.65 5.28 5.14
CA GLY A 97 -2.26 5.20 4.74
C GLY A 97 -2.11 5.15 3.21
N ILE A 98 -1.26 4.26 2.69
CA ILE A 98 -1.00 4.12 1.25
C ILE A 98 -1.20 2.66 0.80
N PRO A 99 -2.46 2.17 0.65
CA PRO A 99 -2.73 0.85 0.09
C PRO A 99 -2.17 0.70 -1.33
N ILE A 100 -1.60 -0.48 -1.62
CA ILE A 100 -1.12 -0.84 -2.95
C ILE A 100 -2.25 -1.50 -3.75
N CYS A 101 -2.66 -0.86 -4.85
CA CYS A 101 -3.58 -1.45 -5.82
C CYS A 101 -2.77 -2.15 -6.90
N TRP A 102 -2.84 -3.49 -6.95
CA TRP A 102 -2.08 -4.29 -7.92
C TRP A 102 -2.60 -5.74 -7.95
N PRO A 103 -2.74 -6.39 -9.13
CA PRO A 103 -2.33 -5.95 -10.47
C PRO A 103 -3.44 -5.25 -11.28
N TRP A 104 -4.52 -4.85 -10.62
CA TRP A 104 -5.52 -3.97 -11.21
C TRP A 104 -5.97 -2.88 -10.23
N PHE A 105 -6.42 -1.75 -10.78
CA PHE A 105 -7.09 -0.68 -10.06
C PHE A 105 -8.62 -0.77 -10.26
N GLY A 106 -9.38 -0.57 -9.19
CA GLY A 106 -10.84 -0.62 -9.24
C GLY A 106 -11.39 -2.06 -9.27
N PRO A 107 -12.58 -2.28 -9.87
CA PRO A 107 -13.18 -3.61 -10.00
C PRO A 107 -12.31 -4.62 -10.73
N ASP A 108 -12.64 -5.91 -10.58
CA ASP A 108 -12.02 -7.00 -11.33
C ASP A 108 -12.15 -6.74 -12.86
N PRO A 109 -11.04 -6.59 -13.60
CA PRO A 109 -11.08 -6.27 -15.03
C PRO A 109 -11.66 -7.39 -15.90
N GLU A 110 -11.67 -8.64 -15.42
CA GLU A 110 -12.24 -9.79 -16.15
C GLU A 110 -13.64 -10.15 -15.65
N GLY A 111 -14.17 -9.44 -14.64
CA GLY A 111 -15.51 -9.69 -14.11
C GLY A 111 -15.70 -11.06 -13.45
N LEU A 112 -14.62 -11.70 -13.00
CA LEU A 112 -14.62 -13.05 -12.42
C LEU A 112 -14.99 -13.07 -10.92
N GLY A 113 -15.39 -11.92 -10.36
CA GLY A 113 -15.75 -11.80 -8.94
C GLY A 113 -14.55 -11.70 -7.99
N ARG A 114 -13.35 -11.42 -8.50
CA ARG A 114 -12.17 -11.16 -7.66
C ARG A 114 -12.30 -9.81 -6.94
N ALA A 115 -11.54 -9.64 -5.87
CA ALA A 115 -11.58 -8.42 -5.08
C ALA A 115 -11.17 -7.18 -5.91
N SER A 116 -11.77 -6.04 -5.60
CA SER A 116 -11.33 -4.76 -6.16
C SER A 116 -9.91 -4.43 -5.71
N HIS A 117 -9.16 -3.77 -6.59
CA HIS A 117 -7.78 -3.31 -6.41
C HIS A 117 -6.74 -4.44 -6.28
N GLY A 118 -7.05 -5.60 -6.81
CA GLY A 118 -6.16 -6.75 -6.79
C GLY A 118 -5.98 -7.36 -5.40
N PHE A 119 -4.83 -7.98 -5.21
CA PHE A 119 -4.54 -8.85 -4.05
C PHE A 119 -3.23 -8.49 -3.35
N ALA A 120 -2.54 -7.42 -3.77
CA ALA A 120 -1.27 -7.05 -3.15
C ALA A 120 -1.45 -6.54 -1.71
N ARG A 121 -2.48 -5.74 -1.47
CA ARG A 121 -2.79 -5.08 -0.18
C ARG A 121 -3.35 -5.98 0.90
N ASP A 122 -3.70 -7.24 0.58
CA ASP A 122 -4.29 -8.17 1.54
C ASP A 122 -3.38 -9.38 1.86
N ARG A 123 -2.08 -9.27 1.54
CA ARG A 123 -1.06 -10.30 1.73
C ARG A 123 0.13 -9.81 2.52
N ILE A 124 0.87 -10.74 3.10
CA ILE A 124 2.15 -10.44 3.72
C ILE A 124 3.23 -10.38 2.66
N TRP A 125 4.00 -9.30 2.70
CA TRP A 125 5.17 -9.12 1.88
C TRP A 125 6.41 -9.62 2.61
N GLN A 126 7.42 -9.99 1.85
CA GLN A 126 8.74 -10.30 2.37
C GLN A 126 9.50 -9.00 2.59
N VAL A 127 10.11 -8.82 3.75
CA VAL A 127 11.15 -7.79 3.94
C VAL A 127 12.39 -8.28 3.20
N LEU A 128 12.78 -7.54 2.16
CA LEU A 128 13.93 -7.87 1.32
C LEU A 128 15.19 -7.20 1.84
N ASN A 129 15.10 -5.92 2.20
CA ASN A 129 16.22 -5.11 2.65
C ASN A 129 15.79 -3.97 3.58
N THR A 130 16.70 -3.55 4.45
CA THR A 130 16.60 -2.35 5.29
C THR A 130 17.95 -1.68 5.33
N ALA A 131 17.99 -0.36 5.12
CA ALA A 131 19.23 0.41 5.18
C ALA A 131 19.02 1.74 5.90
N ALA A 132 20.09 2.23 6.53
CA ALA A 132 20.17 3.57 7.10
C ALA A 132 21.36 4.30 6.45
N PRO A 133 21.18 4.87 5.23
CA PRO A 133 22.26 5.57 4.54
C PRO A 133 22.82 6.73 5.36
N SER A 134 22.01 7.33 6.24
CA SER A 134 22.44 8.36 7.19
C SER A 134 21.56 8.34 8.45
N ARG A 135 21.77 9.28 9.38
CA ARG A 135 20.83 9.52 10.49
C ARG A 135 19.53 10.19 10.07
N ALA A 136 19.49 10.77 8.87
CA ALA A 136 18.37 11.51 8.33
C ALA A 136 17.52 10.69 7.34
N GLU A 137 17.94 9.47 7.00
CA GLU A 137 17.29 8.66 5.97
C GLU A 137 17.28 7.18 6.33
N THR A 138 16.13 6.55 6.14
CA THR A 138 15.93 5.11 6.32
C THR A 138 15.20 4.54 5.11
N VAL A 139 15.70 3.42 4.57
CA VAL A 139 15.16 2.76 3.39
C VAL A 139 14.67 1.36 3.76
N VAL A 140 13.47 0.99 3.31
CA VAL A 140 12.90 -0.35 3.44
C VAL A 140 12.47 -0.86 2.08
N THR A 141 12.92 -2.06 1.71
CA THR A 141 12.48 -2.74 0.49
C THR A 141 11.64 -3.96 0.85
N LEU A 142 10.40 -4.00 0.37
CA LEU A 142 9.45 -5.09 0.55
C LEU A 142 9.18 -5.76 -0.80
N GLY A 143 8.93 -7.07 -0.81
CA GLY A 143 8.68 -7.84 -2.02
C GLY A 143 7.49 -8.79 -1.93
N LEU A 144 6.83 -8.99 -3.07
CA LEU A 144 5.82 -10.03 -3.29
C LEU A 144 6.14 -10.73 -4.62
N THR A 145 6.18 -12.05 -4.61
CA THR A 145 6.42 -12.87 -5.80
C THR A 145 5.26 -13.83 -6.05
N ASP A 146 5.19 -14.36 -7.26
CA ASP A 146 4.16 -15.33 -7.62
C ASP A 146 4.27 -16.63 -6.81
N SER A 147 3.11 -17.17 -6.43
CA SER A 147 2.94 -18.43 -5.72
C SER A 147 1.85 -19.25 -6.41
N PRO A 148 1.67 -20.55 -6.07
CA PRO A 148 0.51 -21.30 -6.56
C PRO A 148 -0.83 -20.60 -6.27
N GLU A 149 -0.97 -19.98 -5.10
CA GLU A 149 -2.18 -19.27 -4.69
C GLU A 149 -2.39 -17.97 -5.48
N THR A 150 -1.35 -17.17 -5.73
CA THR A 150 -1.51 -15.94 -6.52
C THR A 150 -1.72 -16.25 -8.01
N ARG A 151 -1.07 -17.30 -8.55
CA ARG A 151 -1.29 -17.76 -9.93
C ARG A 151 -2.68 -18.35 -10.16
N ALA A 152 -3.34 -18.85 -9.12
CA ALA A 152 -4.75 -19.24 -9.22
C ALA A 152 -5.69 -18.03 -9.37
N ILE A 153 -5.27 -16.84 -8.94
CA ILE A 153 -6.04 -15.59 -9.05
C ILE A 153 -5.69 -14.85 -10.34
N TRP A 154 -4.40 -14.77 -10.65
CA TRP A 154 -3.85 -14.07 -11.80
C TRP A 154 -2.65 -14.86 -12.35
N PRO A 155 -2.80 -15.60 -13.46
CA PRO A 155 -1.90 -16.69 -13.86
C PRO A 155 -0.61 -16.20 -14.56
N HIS A 156 0.09 -15.25 -13.94
CA HIS A 156 1.33 -14.67 -14.46
C HIS A 156 2.47 -14.82 -13.44
N PRO A 157 3.68 -15.21 -13.87
CA PRO A 157 4.88 -15.08 -13.04
C PRO A 157 5.25 -13.62 -12.87
N PHE A 158 5.53 -13.19 -11.63
CA PHE A 158 5.81 -11.80 -11.33
C PHE A 158 6.75 -11.64 -10.14
N GLU A 159 7.37 -10.47 -10.07
CA GLU A 159 8.00 -9.94 -8.88
C GLU A 159 7.57 -8.49 -8.73
N LEU A 160 7.02 -8.17 -7.57
CA LEU A 160 6.56 -6.83 -7.20
C LEU A 160 7.41 -6.38 -6.02
N THR A 161 8.03 -5.21 -6.12
CA THR A 161 8.79 -4.61 -5.04
C THR A 161 8.28 -3.22 -4.71
N LEU A 162 8.30 -2.88 -3.42
CA LEU A 162 8.08 -1.54 -2.92
C LEU A 162 9.32 -1.11 -2.17
N GLU A 163 9.98 -0.07 -2.65
CA GLU A 163 11.01 0.64 -1.90
C GLU A 163 10.40 1.88 -1.25
N VAL A 164 10.60 2.02 0.06
CA VAL A 164 10.13 3.14 0.85
C VAL A 164 11.34 3.84 1.45
N THR A 165 11.56 5.09 1.05
CA THR A 165 12.60 5.97 1.60
C THR A 165 11.94 7.01 2.49
N VAL A 166 12.32 6.99 3.77
CA VAL A 166 11.82 7.90 4.80
C VAL A 166 12.94 8.87 5.16
N GLY A 167 12.79 10.12 4.75
CA GLY A 167 13.64 11.24 5.16
C GLY A 167 12.79 12.47 5.46
N GLU A 168 13.26 13.66 5.07
CA GLU A 168 12.44 14.88 5.12
C GLU A 168 11.17 14.74 4.26
N THR A 169 11.29 14.01 3.15
CA THR A 169 10.19 13.57 2.30
C THR A 169 9.96 12.07 2.42
N LEU A 170 8.77 11.62 2.03
CA LEU A 170 8.45 10.21 1.87
C LEU A 170 8.45 9.86 0.37
N THR A 171 9.33 8.94 -0.04
CA THR A 171 9.41 8.46 -1.43
C THR A 171 9.06 6.99 -1.50
N LEU A 172 8.14 6.63 -2.40
CA LEU A 172 7.73 5.25 -2.66
C LEU A 172 8.00 4.90 -4.13
N ALA A 173 8.71 3.80 -4.37
CA ALA A 173 8.89 3.24 -5.71
C ALA A 173 8.27 1.84 -5.78
N LEU A 174 7.16 1.71 -6.52
CA LEU A 174 6.48 0.44 -6.78
C LEU A 174 6.91 -0.10 -8.14
N VAL A 175 7.68 -1.20 -8.14
CA VAL A 175 8.28 -1.78 -9.34
C VAL A 175 7.69 -3.16 -9.60
N THR A 176 7.13 -3.34 -10.79
CA THR A 176 6.69 -4.66 -11.28
C THR A 176 7.70 -5.20 -12.28
N ARG A 177 8.18 -6.42 -12.06
CA ARG A 177 8.99 -7.18 -13.00
C ARG A 177 8.19 -8.36 -13.54
N ASN A 178 8.00 -8.38 -14.86
CA ASN A 178 7.46 -9.54 -15.57
C ASN A 178 8.51 -10.66 -15.59
N ARG A 179 8.21 -11.79 -14.94
CA ARG A 179 9.09 -12.98 -14.91
C ARG A 179 8.65 -14.06 -15.89
N GLY A 180 7.57 -13.82 -16.61
CA GLY A 180 7.05 -14.71 -17.65
C GLY A 180 7.65 -14.44 -19.02
N GLN A 181 7.21 -15.24 -19.98
CA GLN A 181 7.56 -15.07 -21.40
C GLN A 181 6.49 -14.30 -22.18
N ALA A 182 5.27 -14.20 -21.63
CA ALA A 182 4.16 -13.46 -22.25
C ALA A 182 4.14 -12.00 -21.77
N ALA A 183 3.58 -11.12 -22.60
CA ALA A 183 3.26 -9.75 -22.18
C ALA A 183 2.33 -9.76 -20.96
N LEU A 184 2.52 -8.78 -20.09
CA LEU A 184 1.81 -8.65 -18.82
C LEU A 184 1.07 -7.31 -18.84
N THR A 185 -0.26 -7.38 -18.87
CA THR A 185 -1.16 -6.23 -18.82
C THR A 185 -1.60 -6.02 -17.38
N LEU A 186 -1.37 -4.83 -16.83
CA LEU A 186 -1.72 -4.49 -15.45
C LEU A 186 -2.14 -3.03 -15.34
N SER A 187 -2.84 -2.70 -14.25
CA SER A 187 -2.89 -1.35 -13.70
C SER A 187 -2.44 -1.36 -12.25
N GLN A 188 -1.81 -0.27 -11.80
CA GLN A 188 -1.32 -0.16 -10.43
C GLN A 188 -1.51 1.24 -9.88
N ALA A 189 -1.68 1.36 -8.55
CA ALA A 189 -1.78 2.65 -7.88
C ALA A 189 -1.24 2.61 -6.45
N LEU A 190 -0.67 3.74 -6.03
CA LEU A 190 -0.46 4.08 -4.63
C LEU A 190 -1.72 4.84 -4.17
N HIS A 191 -2.58 4.19 -3.39
CA HIS A 191 -3.90 4.73 -3.05
C HIS A 191 -3.83 5.64 -1.82
N THR A 192 -3.02 6.70 -1.87
CA THR A 192 -2.68 7.54 -0.72
C THR A 192 -3.89 8.24 -0.10
N TYR A 193 -4.07 8.07 1.21
CA TYR A 193 -5.03 8.81 2.03
C TYR A 193 -4.28 9.91 2.78
N PHE A 194 -4.39 11.15 2.29
CA PHE A 194 -3.84 12.31 2.98
C PHE A 194 -4.73 12.72 4.16
N ARG A 195 -4.10 13.11 5.27
CA ARG A 195 -4.81 13.78 6.37
C ARG A 195 -5.08 15.23 5.97
N VAL A 196 -6.32 15.64 6.14
CA VAL A 196 -6.73 17.04 6.04
C VAL A 196 -7.42 17.43 7.35
N GLY A 197 -7.21 18.67 7.81
CA GLY A 197 -7.85 19.16 9.04
C GLY A 197 -9.35 19.37 8.86
N ASP A 198 -9.71 20.09 7.80
CA ASP A 198 -11.09 20.33 7.38
C ASP A 198 -11.21 20.10 5.86
N LEU A 199 -12.22 19.34 5.46
CA LEU A 199 -12.48 19.02 4.06
C LEU A 199 -13.01 20.24 3.30
N GLU A 200 -13.84 21.08 3.92
CA GLU A 200 -14.41 22.27 3.26
C GLU A 200 -13.33 23.30 2.90
N GLY A 201 -12.29 23.40 3.75
CA GLY A 201 -11.10 24.21 3.51
C GLY A 201 -10.07 23.58 2.56
N ALA A 202 -10.09 22.25 2.35
CA ALA A 202 -9.07 21.56 1.57
C ALA A 202 -9.10 21.93 0.09
N ARG A 203 -7.93 22.20 -0.49
CA ARG A 203 -7.76 22.57 -1.90
C ARG A 203 -6.64 21.72 -2.52
N LEU A 204 -6.91 21.14 -3.68
CA LEU A 204 -5.92 20.43 -4.48
C LEU A 204 -5.66 21.21 -5.76
N TRP A 205 -4.42 21.68 -5.88
CA TRP A 205 -3.88 22.47 -6.99
C TRP A 205 -3.15 21.57 -7.98
N GLY A 206 -2.82 22.09 -9.17
CA GLY A 206 -2.08 21.40 -10.22
C GLY A 206 -2.94 20.52 -11.13
N LEU A 207 -4.26 20.57 -10.99
CA LEU A 207 -5.24 19.83 -11.79
C LEU A 207 -6.21 20.75 -12.52
N GLU A 208 -6.01 22.07 -12.42
CA GLU A 208 -6.78 23.07 -13.13
C GLU A 208 -6.70 22.79 -14.64
N LYS A 209 -7.86 22.82 -15.31
CA LYS A 209 -8.00 22.58 -16.76
C LYS A 209 -7.73 21.15 -17.22
N GLU A 210 -7.34 20.25 -16.32
CA GLU A 210 -7.16 18.84 -16.66
C GLU A 210 -8.48 18.16 -16.99
N THR A 211 -8.40 17.18 -17.88
CA THR A 211 -9.53 16.31 -18.21
C THR A 211 -9.58 15.13 -17.25
N TYR A 212 -10.77 14.79 -16.79
CA TYR A 212 -10.99 13.64 -15.91
C TYR A 212 -12.21 12.82 -16.32
N LEU A 213 -12.19 11.54 -15.92
CA LEU A 213 -13.34 10.64 -15.99
C LEU A 213 -14.07 10.65 -14.64
N ASP A 214 -15.36 10.98 -14.66
CA ASP A 214 -16.22 11.02 -13.48
C ASP A 214 -16.87 9.67 -13.22
N LYS A 215 -16.40 8.95 -12.20
CA LYS A 215 -16.89 7.61 -11.88
C LYS A 215 -18.31 7.59 -11.33
N LEU A 216 -18.79 8.70 -10.76
CA LEU A 216 -20.15 8.83 -10.24
C LEU A 216 -21.15 9.14 -11.36
N ASP A 217 -20.67 9.66 -12.49
CA ASP A 217 -21.45 9.95 -13.69
C ASP A 217 -21.09 8.99 -14.83
N GLY A 218 -21.02 7.69 -14.52
CA GLY A 218 -20.85 6.63 -15.52
C GLY A 218 -19.52 6.65 -16.30
N GLY A 219 -18.51 7.38 -15.82
CA GLY A 219 -17.24 7.58 -16.52
C GLY A 219 -17.26 8.73 -17.53
N ALA A 220 -18.20 9.68 -17.41
CA ALA A 220 -18.26 10.85 -18.28
C ALA A 220 -16.95 11.65 -18.28
N CYS A 221 -16.50 12.05 -19.46
CA CYS A 221 -15.32 12.88 -19.65
C CYS A 221 -15.67 14.35 -19.40
N LYS A 222 -15.01 14.97 -18.41
CA LYS A 222 -15.26 16.35 -17.96
C LYS A 222 -13.93 17.10 -17.82
N GLN A 223 -13.98 18.42 -17.83
CA GLN A 223 -12.82 19.27 -17.59
C GLN A 223 -12.91 19.92 -16.20
N GLN A 224 -11.80 19.90 -15.47
CA GLN A 224 -11.70 20.56 -14.16
C GLN A 224 -11.62 22.07 -14.33
N VAL A 225 -12.52 22.79 -13.66
CA VAL A 225 -12.60 24.25 -13.67
C VAL A 225 -12.11 24.79 -12.33
N GLY A 226 -10.98 25.50 -12.37
CA GLY A 226 -10.33 26.03 -11.17
C GLY A 226 -9.81 24.94 -10.23
N VAL A 227 -9.35 25.36 -9.05
CA VAL A 227 -8.79 24.48 -8.03
C VAL A 227 -9.80 23.42 -7.58
N VAL A 228 -9.33 22.21 -7.30
CA VAL A 228 -10.21 21.13 -6.83
C VAL A 228 -10.60 21.40 -5.37
N ALA A 229 -11.90 21.60 -5.15
CA ALA A 229 -12.51 21.67 -3.83
C ALA A 229 -13.51 20.50 -3.67
N ILE A 230 -13.41 19.77 -2.57
CA ILE A 230 -14.26 18.60 -2.30
C ILE A 230 -15.41 19.05 -1.39
N ARG A 231 -16.62 19.16 -1.95
CA ARG A 231 -17.84 19.59 -1.23
C ARG A 231 -18.92 18.52 -1.16
N GLU A 232 -18.74 17.45 -1.92
CA GLU A 232 -19.64 16.32 -2.04
C GLU A 232 -18.80 15.08 -2.38
N GLU A 233 -19.47 13.93 -2.51
CA GLU A 233 -18.81 12.70 -2.95
C GLU A 233 -18.12 12.94 -4.31
N CYS A 234 -16.86 12.53 -4.41
CA CYS A 234 -16.02 12.77 -5.58
C CYS A 234 -15.19 11.53 -5.88
N ASP A 235 -15.31 11.01 -7.10
CA ASP A 235 -14.49 9.93 -7.62
C ASP A 235 -14.12 10.25 -9.08
N ARG A 236 -12.90 10.76 -9.27
CA ARG A 236 -12.41 11.32 -10.54
C ARG A 236 -11.06 10.74 -10.91
N ILE A 237 -10.91 10.35 -12.17
CA ILE A 237 -9.63 9.86 -12.71
C ILE A 237 -9.11 10.90 -13.71
N TYR A 238 -8.11 11.67 -13.30
CA TYR A 238 -7.40 12.61 -14.17
C TYR A 238 -6.41 11.84 -15.05
N THR A 239 -6.47 12.04 -16.37
CA THR A 239 -5.74 11.17 -17.33
C THR A 239 -4.45 11.77 -17.89
N HIS A 240 -4.23 13.08 -17.72
CA HIS A 240 -3.13 13.81 -18.34
C HIS A 240 -2.41 14.75 -17.36
N THR A 241 -2.13 14.28 -16.14
CA THR A 241 -1.51 15.10 -15.11
C THR A 241 -0.01 15.28 -15.32
N ALA A 242 0.53 16.42 -14.86
CA ALA A 242 1.96 16.58 -14.68
C ALA A 242 2.53 15.58 -13.65
N PRO A 243 3.84 15.30 -13.66
CA PRO A 243 4.48 14.43 -12.67
C PRO A 243 4.41 14.96 -11.23
N THR A 244 4.31 16.29 -11.08
CA THR A 244 4.16 16.98 -9.79
C THR A 244 2.89 17.83 -9.84
N LEU A 245 2.16 17.88 -8.72
CA LEU A 245 1.03 18.78 -8.55
C LEU A 245 1.47 19.97 -7.70
N ASP A 246 1.84 21.05 -8.36
CA ASP A 246 2.21 22.32 -7.71
C ASP A 246 1.14 23.38 -7.99
N PRO A 247 0.95 24.36 -7.10
CA PRO A 247 0.22 25.58 -7.46
C PRO A 247 1.02 26.36 -8.51
N ASP A 248 0.36 26.73 -9.62
CA ASP A 248 0.88 27.70 -10.60
C ASP A 248 1.18 29.07 -9.96
#